data_AF-A0AAP3A7F7-F1
#
_entry.id   AF-A0AAP3A7F7-F1
#
_cell.length_a   1.000
_cell.length_b   1.000
_cell.length_c   1.000
_cell.angle_alpha   90.00
_cell.angle_beta   90.00
_cell.angle_gamma   90.00
#
_symmetry.space_group_name_H-M   'P 1'
#
loop_
_entity.id
_entity.type
_entity.pdbx_description
1 polymer ?
#
loop_
_entity_poly.entity_id
_entity_poly.type
_entity_poly.pdbx_seq_one_letter_code
_entity_poly.pdbx_strand_id
1 'polypeptide(L)'
;MTEKKTAVYVDDQQRILIRQLARGWLWRSELPTWLLIVTVYGGWFACVAGWRTLGLFPATLLLIWFTAWYMSLQHELIHGHPTR
;
A
#
# COMPACT_ATOMS: atom_id res chain seq x y z
N MET A 1 16.84 27.07 -28.60
CA MET A 1 15.72 27.23 -27.64
C MET A 1 14.85 25.99 -27.76
N THR A 2 14.96 25.06 -26.82
CA THR A 2 14.23 23.78 -26.89
C THR A 2 12.97 23.89 -26.05
N GLU A 3 11.83 23.95 -26.72
CA GLU A 3 10.51 24.13 -26.12
C GLU A 3 10.09 22.86 -25.36
N LYS A 4 9.98 22.96 -24.04
CA LYS A 4 9.53 21.86 -23.16
C LYS A 4 8.01 21.81 -23.19
N LYS A 5 7.44 20.87 -23.95
CA LYS A 5 5.99 20.58 -23.97
C LYS A 5 5.56 20.10 -22.58
N THR A 6 5.04 21.02 -21.76
CA THR A 6 4.58 20.72 -20.41
C THR A 6 3.13 20.24 -20.52
N ALA A 7 2.87 19.00 -20.10
CA ALA A 7 1.54 18.39 -20.17
C ALA A 7 0.47 19.29 -19.53
N VAL A 8 -0.46 19.76 -20.36
CA VAL A 8 -1.56 20.70 -20.08
C VAL A 8 -2.71 19.98 -19.36
N TYR A 9 -2.46 19.39 -18.18
CA TYR A 9 -3.56 18.75 -17.43
C TYR A 9 -3.45 18.80 -15.89
N VAL A 10 -2.52 19.58 -15.33
CA VAL A 10 -2.60 19.89 -13.89
C VAL A 10 -2.40 21.39 -13.75
N ASP A 11 -3.48 22.06 -13.43
CA ASP A 11 -3.52 23.49 -13.10
C ASP A 11 -2.52 23.79 -11.97
N ASP A 12 -1.86 24.93 -12.01
CA ASP A 12 -0.81 25.27 -11.04
C ASP A 12 -1.33 25.29 -9.60
N GLN A 13 -2.63 25.54 -9.39
CA GLN A 13 -3.24 25.46 -8.07
C GLN A 13 -3.35 24.01 -7.57
N GLN A 14 -3.69 23.05 -8.44
CA GLN A 14 -3.67 21.63 -8.07
C GLN A 14 -2.25 21.17 -7.73
N ARG A 15 -1.23 21.66 -8.44
CA ARG A 15 0.18 21.34 -8.12
C ARG A 15 0.59 21.87 -6.74
N ILE A 16 0.14 23.05 -6.36
CA ILE A 16 0.43 23.65 -5.05
C ILE A 16 -0.31 22.90 -3.94
N LEU A 17 -1.57 22.54 -4.15
CA LEU A 17 -2.37 21.76 -3.20
C LEU A 17 -1.78 20.36 -3.00
N ILE A 18 -1.41 19.66 -4.07
CA ILE A 18 -0.72 18.36 -4.00
C ILE A 18 0.60 18.49 -3.25
N ARG A 19 1.39 19.55 -3.50
CA ARG A 19 2.65 19.81 -2.77
C ARG A 19 2.45 20.20 -1.30
N GLN A 20 1.30 20.76 -0.93
CA GLN A 20 0.94 21.03 0.46
C GLN A 20 0.47 19.77 1.17
N LEU A 21 -0.37 18.95 0.54
CA LEU A 21 -0.80 17.64 1.05
C LEU A 21 0.39 16.66 1.17
N ALA A 22 1.30 16.64 0.20
CA ALA A 22 2.51 15.82 0.20
C ALA A 22 3.57 16.31 1.22
N ARG A 23 3.44 17.53 1.76
CA ARG A 23 4.23 18.02 2.90
C ARG A 23 3.67 17.57 4.25
N GLY A 24 2.49 16.94 4.27
CA GLY A 24 1.94 16.34 5.48
C GLY A 24 2.82 15.18 5.96
N TRP A 25 3.05 15.13 7.27
CA TRP A 25 3.77 14.06 7.96
C TRP A 25 3.27 12.64 7.59
N LEU A 26 2.00 12.54 7.18
CA LEU A 26 1.35 11.34 6.64
C LEU A 26 2.03 10.78 5.37
N TRP A 27 2.60 11.63 4.52
CA TRP A 27 3.27 11.23 3.27
C TRP A 27 4.72 10.78 3.49
N ARG A 28 5.31 11.18 4.62
CA ARG A 28 6.72 10.92 4.96
C ARG A 28 6.91 9.72 5.89
N SER A 29 5.82 9.20 6.46
CA SER A 29 5.87 8.18 7.51
C SER A 29 5.52 6.77 7.03
N GLU A 30 5.44 6.54 5.72
CA GLU A 30 5.10 5.21 5.15
C GLU A 30 3.84 4.60 5.80
N LEU A 31 2.92 5.43 6.31
CA LEU A 31 1.69 4.98 6.96
C LEU A 31 0.89 3.97 6.13
N PRO A 32 0.77 4.11 4.79
CA PRO A 32 0.14 3.05 4.01
C PRO A 32 0.87 1.71 4.15
N THR A 33 2.20 1.70 4.15
CA THR A 33 3.01 0.50 4.34
C THR A 33 2.83 -0.08 5.76
N TRP A 34 2.87 0.75 6.80
CA TRP A 34 2.62 0.30 8.18
C TRP A 34 1.21 -0.27 8.38
N LEU A 35 0.19 0.38 7.83
CA LEU A 35 -1.18 -0.12 7.88
C LEU A 35 -1.30 -1.45 7.13
N LEU A 36 -0.64 -1.58 5.97
CA LEU A 36 -0.62 -2.82 5.21
C LEU A 36 0.09 -3.94 5.98
N ILE A 37 1.24 -3.65 6.62
CA ILE A 37 1.96 -4.58 7.50
C ILE A 37 1.02 -5.09 8.60
N VAL A 38 0.39 -4.18 9.36
CA VAL A 38 -0.52 -4.56 10.46
C VAL A 38 -1.70 -5.40 9.94
N THR A 39 -2.26 -5.03 8.80
CA THR A 39 -3.40 -5.75 8.20
C THR A 39 -3.01 -7.16 7.76
N VAL A 40 -1.86 -7.33 7.10
CA VAL A 40 -1.38 -8.62 6.62
C VAL A 40 -1.03 -9.55 7.78
N TYR A 41 -0.21 -9.08 8.73
CA TYR A 41 0.20 -9.92 9.86
C TYR A 41 -0.97 -10.20 10.81
N GLY A 42 -1.77 -9.19 11.12
CA GLY A 42 -2.96 -9.34 11.98
C GLY A 42 -4.02 -10.24 11.35
N GLY A 43 -4.29 -10.06 10.06
CA GLY A 43 -5.26 -10.88 9.32
C GLY A 43 -4.82 -12.33 9.19
N TRP A 44 -3.55 -12.58 8.88
CA TRP A 44 -2.99 -13.94 8.85
C TRP A 44 -3.08 -14.61 10.22
N PHE A 45 -2.66 -13.92 11.29
CA PHE A 45 -2.72 -14.46 12.65
C PHE A 45 -4.16 -14.74 13.09
N ALA A 46 -5.09 -13.84 12.82
CA ALA A 46 -6.51 -14.03 13.11
C ALA A 46 -7.10 -15.23 12.35
N CYS A 47 -6.70 -15.45 11.09
CA CYS A 47 -7.14 -16.62 10.32
C CYS A 47 -6.61 -17.93 10.91
N VAL A 48 -5.34 -17.97 11.31
CA VAL A 48 -4.75 -19.15 11.96
C VAL A 48 -5.36 -19.37 13.35
N ALA A 49 -5.63 -18.32 14.13
CA ALA A 49 -6.26 -18.47 15.44
C ALA A 49 -7.73 -18.89 15.34
N GLY A 50 -8.46 -18.37 14.35
CA GLY A 50 -9.88 -18.60 14.09
C GLY A 50 -10.19 -19.75 13.12
N TRP A 51 -9.22 -20.58 12.72
CA TRP A 51 -9.42 -21.57 11.66
C TRP A 51 -10.56 -22.56 11.94
N ARG A 52 -10.82 -22.87 13.22
CA ARG A 52 -11.92 -23.75 13.63
C ARG A 52 -13.30 -23.13 13.45
N THR A 53 -13.42 -21.82 13.61
CA THR A 53 -14.69 -21.09 13.47
C THR A 53 -14.94 -20.68 12.03
N LEU A 54 -13.88 -20.36 11.28
CA LEU A 54 -13.95 -20.07 9.85
C LEU A 54 -14.21 -21.34 9.03
N GLY A 55 -13.61 -22.46 9.42
CA GLY A 55 -13.61 -23.69 8.62
C GLY A 55 -12.48 -23.70 7.60
N LEU A 56 -12.08 -24.91 7.19
CA LEU A 56 -10.88 -25.15 6.38
C LEU A 56 -10.87 -24.37 5.06
N PHE A 57 -11.98 -24.37 4.32
CA PHE A 57 -12.04 -23.75 3.00
C PHE A 57 -11.86 -22.21 3.03
N PRO A 58 -12.69 -21.43 3.75
CA PRO A 58 -12.50 -19.98 3.80
C PRO A 58 -11.22 -19.58 4.53
N ALA A 59 -10.77 -20.34 5.55
CA ALA A 59 -9.48 -20.09 6.18
C ALA A 59 -8.32 -20.24 5.17
N THR A 60 -8.36 -21.27 4.33
CA THR A 60 -7.34 -21.47 3.28
C THR A 60 -7.34 -20.33 2.27
N LEU A 61 -8.52 -19.89 1.81
CA LEU A 61 -8.63 -18.76 0.87
C LEU A 61 -8.10 -17.46 1.47
N LEU A 62 -8.44 -17.16 2.73
CA LEU A 62 -7.94 -15.98 3.42
C LEU A 62 -6.42 -16.05 3.61
N LEU A 63 -5.88 -17.21 3.97
CA LEU A 63 -4.43 -17.40 4.12
C LEU A 63 -3.71 -17.21 2.78
N ILE A 64 -4.25 -17.73 1.67
CA ILE A 64 -3.72 -17.48 0.32
C ILE A 64 -3.73 -15.98 0.01
N TRP A 65 -4.84 -15.30 0.28
CA TRP A 65 -4.98 -13.86 0.06
C TRP A 65 -3.94 -13.06 0.85
N PHE A 66 -3.82 -13.29 2.16
CA PHE A 66 -2.83 -12.63 3.01
C PHE A 66 -1.40 -12.93 2.59
N THR A 67 -1.11 -14.17 2.16
CA THR A 67 0.22 -14.54 1.67
C THR A 67 0.54 -13.86 0.34
N ALA A 68 -0.42 -13.73 -0.57
CA ALA A 68 -0.23 -13.00 -1.83
C ALA A 68 0.02 -11.50 -1.57
N TRP A 69 -0.75 -10.89 -0.65
CA TRP A 69 -0.49 -9.53 -0.20
C TRP A 69 0.87 -9.37 0.46
N TYR A 70 1.29 -10.35 1.26
CA TYR A 70 2.63 -10.37 1.86
C TYR A 70 3.73 -10.38 0.79
N MET A 71 3.59 -11.14 -0.30
CA MET A 71 4.57 -11.13 -1.40
C MET A 71 4.65 -9.76 -2.07
N SER A 72 3.53 -9.04 -2.22
CA SER A 72 3.51 -7.67 -2.74
C SER A 72 4.19 -6.68 -1.78
N LEU A 73 3.91 -6.80 -0.48
CA LEU A 73 4.52 -6.00 0.57
C LEU A 73 6.04 -6.26 0.67
N GLN A 74 6.44 -7.53 0.53
CA GLN A 74 7.83 -7.92 0.47
C GLN A 74 8.53 -7.31 -0.76
N HIS A 75 7.87 -7.34 -1.93
CA HIS A 75 8.39 -6.68 -3.14
C HIS A 75 8.63 -5.19 -2.87
N GLU A 76 7.66 -4.50 -2.27
CA GLU A 76 7.77 -3.07 -1.95
C GLU A 76 8.92 -2.77 -0.97
N LEU A 77 9.09 -3.59 0.07
CA LEU A 77 10.16 -3.41 1.08
C LEU A 77 11.56 -3.74 0.52
N ILE A 78 11.68 -4.79 -0.29
CA ILE A 78 12.98 -5.22 -0.83
C ILE A 78 13.41 -4.31 -2.00
N HIS A 79 12.46 -3.84 -2.80
CA HIS A 79 12.77 -3.11 -4.04
C HIS A 79 12.61 -1.59 -3.91
N GLY A 80 11.97 -1.08 -2.85
CA GLY A 80 11.86 0.35 -2.58
C GLY A 80 11.11 1.13 -3.67
N HIS A 81 9.78 1.16 -3.53
CA HIS A 81 8.77 1.86 -4.36
C HIS A 81 8.45 1.31 -5.77
N PRO A 82 7.17 1.01 -6.08
CA PRO A 82 6.63 1.06 -7.45
C PRO A 82 6.23 2.47 -7.91
N THR A 83 6.21 3.47 -7.00
CA THR A 83 5.69 4.83 -7.24
C THR A 83 6.79 5.90 -7.35
N ARG A 84 7.79 5.65 -8.19
CA ARG A 84 8.52 6.71 -8.90
C ARG A 84 8.20 6.69 -10.37
#